data_AF-A0A7C3RT12-F1
#
_entry.id   AF-A0A7C3RT12-F1
#
_cell.length_a   1.000
_cell.length_b   1.000
_cell.length_c   1.000
_cell.angle_alpha   90.00
_cell.angle_beta   90.00
_cell.angle_gamma   90.00
#
_symmetry.space_group_name_H-M   'P 1'
#
loop_
_entity.id
_entity.type
_entity.pdbx_description
1 polymer ?
#
loop_
_entity_poly.entity_id
_entity_poly.type
_entity_poly.pdbx_seq_one_letter_code
_entity_poly.pdbx_strand_id
1 'polypeptide(L)'
;MKVKIATVSLAFECRRVESVEDNLNFIENVLEDISTVRPDIVALPEIFPYAGLQIKAMDVKDTEKMKQFMSSLARRYSIYLAGSTYDRRGEKIYNSLLIFNRKGELIGKYDKIHPTEPEMEDGVSPGEIDQRSVETEFGKIGCQICFDANWYSYWRYQVDDGARLIIFSSAYPGGRILNSISMLFNVFIVASVWRLKSGIIDNVGRWRIKTDRFSYWVWDRIELDTGVFHWDFQQDKPLEIWKKYGDKVKIESFEDEALFTVEPLTEDIRLEDIIKEFNLITYRDYITRAEKRQDERRKSK
;
A
#
# COMPACT_ATOMS: atom_id res chain seq x y z
N MET A 1 -10.69 4.14 11.41
CA MET A 1 -10.39 5.14 10.39
C MET A 1 -10.65 4.62 8.98
N LYS A 2 -11.75 5.08 8.37
CA LYS A 2 -12.14 4.68 7.01
C LYS A 2 -11.46 5.54 5.94
N VAL A 3 -10.92 4.89 4.91
CA VAL A 3 -10.24 5.54 3.80
C VAL A 3 -10.75 4.96 2.48
N LYS A 4 -11.10 5.82 1.53
CA LYS A 4 -11.35 5.42 0.14
C LYS A 4 -10.05 5.40 -0.63
N ILE A 5 -9.67 4.23 -1.10
CA ILE A 5 -8.41 4.01 -1.78
C ILE A 5 -8.71 3.58 -3.20
N ALA A 6 -7.97 4.15 -4.13
CA ALA A 6 -8.00 3.79 -5.54
C ALA A 6 -6.61 3.36 -6.02
N THR A 7 -6.59 2.47 -7.01
CA THR A 7 -5.36 2.05 -7.67
C THR A 7 -5.59 1.86 -9.15
N VAL A 8 -4.57 2.21 -9.94
CA VAL A 8 -4.61 2.19 -11.39
C VAL A 8 -3.71 1.07 -11.92
N SER A 9 -4.13 0.46 -13.01
CA SER A 9 -3.32 -0.38 -13.89
C SER A 9 -3.03 0.38 -15.17
N LEU A 10 -1.81 0.28 -15.70
CA LEU A 10 -1.52 0.82 -17.04
C LEU A 10 -2.13 -0.02 -18.16
N ALA A 11 -2.73 -1.17 -17.86
CA ALA A 11 -3.47 -2.00 -18.80
C ALA A 11 -2.75 -2.25 -20.14
N PHE A 12 -1.45 -2.53 -20.12
CA PHE A 12 -0.65 -2.75 -21.34
C PHE A 12 -1.11 -3.91 -22.21
N GLU A 13 -2.00 -4.78 -21.71
CA GLU A 13 -2.71 -5.78 -22.51
C GLU A 13 -3.78 -5.18 -23.44
N CYS A 14 -4.22 -3.94 -23.18
CA CYS A 14 -5.35 -3.30 -23.83
C CYS A 14 -5.00 -1.96 -24.50
N ARG A 15 -3.79 -1.44 -24.30
CA ARG A 15 -3.33 -0.20 -24.93
C ARG A 15 -1.90 -0.30 -25.45
N ARG A 16 -1.61 0.50 -26.47
CA ARG A 16 -0.26 0.73 -27.00
C ARG A 16 0.20 2.11 -26.53
N VAL A 17 1.48 2.22 -26.20
CA VAL A 17 2.12 3.48 -25.78
C VAL A 17 3.21 3.80 -26.78
N GLU A 18 3.19 5.02 -27.32
CA GLU A 18 4.16 5.51 -28.30
C GLU A 18 4.91 6.74 -27.77
N SER A 19 4.33 7.44 -26.80
CA SER A 19 4.92 8.63 -26.18
C SER A 19 4.66 8.70 -24.67
N VAL A 20 5.44 9.54 -23.98
CA VAL A 20 5.20 9.87 -22.56
C VAL A 20 3.80 10.48 -22.40
N GLU A 21 3.37 11.29 -23.36
CA GLU A 21 2.08 11.98 -23.34
C GLU A 21 0.90 10.99 -23.33
N ASP A 22 1.02 9.83 -23.98
CA ASP A 22 -0.02 8.79 -23.95
C ASP A 22 -0.24 8.25 -22.53
N ASN A 23 0.83 8.13 -21.74
CA ASN A 23 0.75 7.74 -20.34
C ASN A 23 0.14 8.85 -19.48
N LEU A 24 0.54 10.10 -19.69
CA LEU A 24 -0.01 11.23 -18.94
C LEU A 24 -1.51 11.40 -19.20
N ASN A 25 -1.92 11.43 -20.47
CA ASN A 25 -3.33 11.53 -20.87
C ASN A 25 -4.16 10.36 -20.33
N PHE A 26 -3.61 9.14 -20.35
CA PHE A 26 -4.27 7.98 -19.77
C PHE A 26 -4.52 8.16 -18.27
N ILE A 27 -3.52 8.63 -17.51
CA ILE A 27 -3.70 8.91 -16.08
C ILE A 27 -4.69 10.06 -15.84
N GLU A 28 -4.66 11.13 -16.63
CA GLU A 28 -5.63 12.22 -16.50
C GLU A 28 -7.07 11.73 -16.68
N ASN A 29 -7.33 10.94 -17.73
CA ASN A 29 -8.65 10.37 -18.02
C ASN A 29 -9.11 9.42 -16.91
N VAL A 30 -8.22 8.55 -16.41
CA VAL A 30 -8.54 7.64 -15.30
C VAL A 30 -8.88 8.42 -14.03
N LEU A 31 -8.15 9.50 -13.74
CA LEU A 31 -8.43 10.35 -12.58
C LEU A 31 -9.74 11.13 -12.74
N GLU A 32 -10.09 11.53 -13.97
CA GLU A 32 -11.39 12.13 -14.27
C GLU A 32 -12.52 11.13 -14.00
N ASP A 33 -12.43 9.91 -14.52
CA ASP A 33 -13.44 8.86 -14.31
C ASP A 33 -13.66 8.54 -12.83
N ILE A 34 -12.56 8.34 -12.09
CA ILE A 34 -12.61 7.96 -10.68
C ILE A 34 -12.97 9.13 -9.75
N SER A 35 -12.95 10.37 -10.24
CA SER A 35 -13.29 11.56 -9.44
C SER A 35 -14.70 11.48 -8.83
N THR A 36 -15.61 10.77 -9.50
CA THR A 36 -16.99 10.52 -9.03
C THR A 36 -17.04 9.74 -7.71
N VAL A 37 -16.06 8.86 -7.46
CA VAL A 37 -15.88 8.10 -6.22
C VAL A 37 -15.43 9.01 -5.07
N ARG A 38 -14.70 10.08 -5.41
CA ARG A 38 -13.96 10.96 -4.49
C ARG A 38 -13.03 10.14 -3.57
N PRO A 39 -12.01 9.47 -4.14
CA PRO A 39 -11.05 8.72 -3.32
C PRO A 39 -10.24 9.67 -2.44
N ASP A 40 -9.78 9.18 -1.29
CA ASP A 40 -8.86 9.93 -0.43
C ASP A 40 -7.43 9.84 -0.97
N ILE A 41 -7.06 8.68 -1.51
CA ILE A 41 -5.77 8.43 -2.14
C ILE A 41 -5.90 7.61 -3.42
N VAL A 42 -5.10 7.97 -4.43
CA VAL A 42 -4.91 7.17 -5.65
C VAL A 42 -3.44 6.75 -5.76
N ALA A 43 -3.20 5.45 -5.97
CA ALA A 43 -1.88 4.89 -6.26
C ALA A 43 -1.68 4.66 -7.77
N LEU A 44 -0.54 5.08 -8.28
CA LEU A 44 -0.10 4.94 -9.66
C LEU A 44 1.08 3.95 -9.80
N PRO A 45 1.21 3.30 -10.97
CA PRO A 45 2.24 2.28 -11.18
C PRO A 45 3.67 2.83 -11.24
N GLU A 46 4.63 1.92 -11.23
CA GLU A 46 6.06 2.24 -11.24
C GLU A 46 6.44 2.98 -12.52
N ILE A 47 7.25 4.04 -12.40
CA ILE A 47 7.75 4.87 -13.51
C ILE A 47 6.68 5.17 -14.58
N PHE A 48 5.42 5.38 -14.14
CA PHE A 48 4.25 5.41 -15.03
C PHE A 48 4.37 6.36 -16.23
N PRO A 49 5.07 7.51 -16.18
CA PRO A 49 5.20 8.37 -17.36
C PRO A 49 5.99 7.70 -18.50
N TYR A 50 6.97 6.87 -18.15
CA TYR A 50 7.92 6.27 -19.08
C TYR A 50 7.64 4.79 -19.36
N ALA A 51 6.70 4.19 -18.62
CA ALA A 51 6.36 2.79 -18.75
C ALA A 51 5.95 2.42 -20.19
N GLY A 52 6.48 1.31 -20.69
CA GLY A 52 6.24 0.83 -22.06
C GLY A 52 7.10 1.51 -23.14
N LEU A 53 7.95 2.48 -22.78
CA LEU A 53 8.85 3.17 -23.70
C LEU A 53 10.30 2.70 -23.53
N GLN A 54 11.12 2.81 -24.58
CA GLN A 54 12.55 2.53 -24.54
C GLN A 54 13.33 3.79 -24.13
N ILE A 55 13.06 4.30 -22.93
CA ILE A 55 13.70 5.51 -22.38
C ILE A 55 14.49 5.11 -21.14
N LYS A 56 15.79 5.38 -21.16
CA LYS A 56 16.67 5.14 -20.00
C LYS A 56 16.56 6.25 -18.98
N ALA A 57 16.75 5.93 -17.70
CA ALA A 57 16.69 6.91 -16.62
C ALA A 57 17.67 8.08 -16.86
N MET A 58 18.89 7.78 -17.31
CA MET A 58 19.91 8.78 -17.63
C MET A 58 19.50 9.77 -18.72
N ASP A 59 18.62 9.38 -19.64
CA ASP A 59 18.17 10.21 -20.76
C ASP A 59 17.01 11.15 -20.39
N VAL A 60 16.36 10.91 -19.25
CA VAL A 60 15.23 11.73 -18.77
C VAL A 60 15.75 13.06 -18.28
N LYS A 61 15.55 14.14 -19.04
CA LYS A 61 16.08 15.47 -18.69
C LYS A 61 15.22 16.24 -17.68
N ASP A 62 13.90 16.13 -17.81
CA ASP A 62 12.94 16.97 -17.07
C ASP A 62 12.11 16.13 -16.09
N THR A 63 12.74 15.76 -14.97
CA THR A 63 12.06 15.05 -13.88
C THR A 63 11.12 15.97 -13.09
N GLU A 64 11.32 17.29 -13.16
CA GLU A 64 10.51 18.28 -12.46
C GLU A 64 9.13 18.44 -13.11
N LYS A 65 9.04 18.36 -14.44
CA LYS A 65 7.76 18.32 -15.16
C LYS A 65 6.85 17.20 -14.63
N MET A 66 7.39 16.02 -14.31
CA MET A 66 6.59 14.91 -13.77
C MET A 66 6.08 15.20 -12.36
N LYS A 67 6.87 15.86 -11.51
CA LYS A 67 6.42 16.30 -10.18
C LYS A 67 5.33 17.36 -10.29
N GLN A 68 5.49 18.33 -11.19
CA GLN A 68 4.50 19.38 -11.42
C GLN A 68 3.19 18.80 -11.96
N PHE A 69 3.27 17.83 -12.87
CA PHE A 69 2.11 17.09 -13.38
C PHE A 69 1.36 16.41 -12.23
N MET A 70 2.03 15.60 -11.42
CA MET A 70 1.41 14.91 -10.29
C MET A 70 0.85 15.88 -9.22
N SER A 71 1.60 16.93 -8.89
CA SER A 71 1.15 18.01 -7.99
C SER A 71 -0.14 18.65 -8.50
N SER A 72 -0.22 18.94 -9.81
CA SER A 72 -1.39 19.56 -10.41
C SER A 72 -2.62 18.65 -10.35
N LEU A 73 -2.46 17.35 -10.57
CA LEU A 73 -3.53 16.37 -10.49
C LEU A 73 -4.04 16.19 -9.05
N ALA A 74 -3.12 16.04 -8.09
CA ALA A 74 -3.46 15.92 -6.68
C ALA A 74 -4.30 17.11 -6.21
N ARG A 75 -3.91 18.33 -6.59
CA ARG A 75 -4.67 19.56 -6.31
C ARG A 75 -6.00 19.62 -7.06
N ARG A 76 -6.01 19.33 -8.37
CA ARG A 76 -7.22 19.40 -9.22
C ARG A 76 -8.32 18.50 -8.68
N TYR A 77 -7.98 17.28 -8.28
CA TYR A 77 -8.93 16.29 -7.78
C TYR A 77 -9.08 16.28 -6.25
N SER A 78 -8.32 17.11 -5.53
CA SER A 78 -8.31 17.19 -4.05
C SER A 78 -8.06 15.83 -3.38
N ILE A 79 -7.07 15.09 -3.89
CA ILE A 79 -6.71 13.73 -3.44
C ILE A 79 -5.25 13.68 -2.96
N TYR A 80 -4.92 12.67 -2.17
CA TYR A 80 -3.54 12.21 -2.10
C TYR A 80 -3.21 11.45 -3.39
N LEU A 81 -2.05 11.71 -3.99
CA LEU A 81 -1.59 11.01 -5.18
C LEU A 81 -0.21 10.42 -4.91
N ALA A 82 -0.12 9.10 -4.98
CA ALA A 82 1.13 8.37 -4.87
C ALA A 82 1.50 7.78 -6.23
N GLY A 83 2.65 8.13 -6.78
CA GLY A 83 3.09 7.57 -8.08
C GLY A 83 4.59 7.55 -8.22
N SER A 84 5.11 6.56 -8.95
CA SER A 84 6.55 6.44 -9.18
C SER A 84 6.98 7.05 -10.51
N THR A 85 8.13 7.72 -10.49
CA THR A 85 8.80 8.35 -11.63
C THR A 85 10.31 8.39 -11.41
N TYR A 86 11.07 8.75 -12.44
CA TYR A 86 12.47 9.08 -12.26
C TYR A 86 12.62 10.46 -11.60
N ASP A 87 13.43 10.53 -10.54
CA ASP A 87 13.72 11.74 -9.78
C ASP A 87 15.22 12.02 -9.76
N ARG A 88 15.65 13.02 -10.56
CA ARG A 88 17.06 13.43 -10.59
C ARG A 88 17.35 14.42 -9.45
N ARG A 89 18.39 14.11 -8.68
CA ARG A 89 18.93 14.94 -7.59
C ARG A 89 20.44 15.03 -7.72
N GLY A 90 20.92 16.17 -8.23
CA GLY A 90 22.32 16.32 -8.60
C GLY A 90 22.69 15.33 -9.70
N GLU A 91 23.75 14.55 -9.48
CA GLU A 91 24.22 13.52 -10.42
C GLU A 91 23.47 12.18 -10.30
N LYS A 92 22.71 11.98 -9.22
CA LYS A 92 21.96 10.74 -8.97
C LYS A 92 20.56 10.80 -9.55
N ILE A 93 20.07 9.67 -10.04
CA ILE A 93 18.71 9.50 -10.54
C ILE A 93 18.10 8.34 -9.78
N TYR A 94 16.90 8.51 -9.23
CA TYR A 94 16.23 7.49 -8.45
C TYR A 94 14.93 7.08 -9.13
N ASN A 95 14.52 5.83 -8.96
CA ASN A 95 13.13 5.41 -9.14
C ASN A 95 12.39 5.74 -7.84
N SER A 96 11.63 6.82 -7.83
CA SER A 96 11.04 7.39 -6.62
C SER A 96 9.53 7.33 -6.68
N LEU A 97 8.91 6.72 -5.66
CA LEU A 97 7.49 6.83 -5.36
C LEU A 97 7.26 8.12 -4.58
N LEU A 98 6.60 9.09 -5.21
CA LEU A 98 6.32 10.41 -4.66
C LEU A 98 4.88 10.47 -4.15
N ILE A 99 4.67 11.07 -2.98
CA ILE A 99 3.35 11.26 -2.38
C ILE A 99 3.03 12.74 -2.27
N PHE A 100 2.00 13.16 -3.00
CA PHE A 100 1.44 14.51 -2.95
C PHE A 100 0.16 14.53 -2.12
N ASN A 101 -0.03 15.56 -1.30
CA ASN A 101 -1.27 15.77 -0.57
C ASN A 101 -2.35 16.45 -1.42
N ARG A 102 -3.55 16.68 -0.84
CA ARG A 102 -4.69 17.32 -1.52
C ARG A 102 -4.44 18.74 -2.04
N LYS A 103 -3.40 19.43 -1.55
CA LYS A 103 -2.99 20.77 -2.03
C LYS A 103 -1.99 20.69 -3.18
N GLY A 104 -1.53 19.50 -3.54
CA GLY A 104 -0.45 19.27 -4.50
C GLY A 104 0.94 19.45 -3.90
N GLU A 105 1.08 19.46 -2.57
CA GLU A 105 2.38 19.58 -1.90
C GLU A 105 3.01 18.18 -1.81
N LEU A 106 4.30 18.06 -2.14
CA LEU A 106 5.07 16.82 -1.96
C LEU A 106 5.33 16.64 -0.45
N ILE A 107 4.69 15.65 0.16
CA ILE A 107 4.79 15.39 1.62
C ILE A 107 5.70 14.22 1.96
N GLY A 108 6.06 13.41 0.97
CA GLY A 108 6.92 12.26 1.18
C GLY A 108 7.42 11.67 -0.13
N LYS A 109 8.49 10.89 -0.03
CA LYS A 109 9.06 10.12 -1.13
C LYS A 109 9.67 8.83 -0.61
N TYR A 110 9.72 7.84 -1.47
CA TYR A 110 10.46 6.60 -1.25
C TYR A 110 11.23 6.26 -2.53
N ASP A 111 12.54 6.15 -2.40
CA ASP A 111 13.47 5.75 -3.45
C ASP A 111 13.63 4.24 -3.43
N LYS A 112 13.47 3.57 -4.56
CA LYS A 112 13.64 2.11 -4.69
C LYS A 112 14.97 1.69 -4.08
N ILE A 113 14.92 0.85 -3.04
CA ILE A 113 16.12 0.44 -2.31
C ILE A 113 16.92 -0.55 -3.16
N HIS A 114 16.23 -1.45 -3.86
CA HIS A 114 16.83 -2.47 -4.71
C HIS A 114 16.43 -2.26 -6.17
N PRO A 115 17.05 -1.31 -6.90
CA PRO A 115 16.96 -1.30 -8.34
C PRO A 115 17.51 -2.62 -8.91
N THR A 116 16.90 -3.09 -9.99
CA THR A 116 17.43 -4.24 -10.74
C THR A 116 18.74 -3.88 -11.44
N GLU A 117 19.54 -4.89 -11.82
CA GLU A 117 20.78 -4.64 -12.59
C GLU A 117 20.54 -3.80 -13.85
N PRO A 118 19.53 -4.07 -14.70
CA PRO A 118 19.25 -3.23 -15.86
C PRO A 118 18.85 -1.79 -15.50
N GLU A 119 18.11 -1.57 -14.42
CA GLU A 119 17.79 -0.21 -13.96
C GLU A 119 19.06 0.56 -13.56
N MET A 120 20.01 -0.11 -12.90
CA MET A 120 21.29 0.52 -12.55
C MET A 120 22.14 0.82 -13.78
N GLU A 121 22.16 -0.07 -14.76
CA GLU A 121 22.81 0.16 -16.07
C GLU A 121 22.19 1.35 -16.82
N ASP A 122 20.88 1.58 -16.67
CA ASP A 122 20.16 2.73 -17.23
C ASP A 122 20.32 4.03 -16.41
N GLY A 123 21.05 3.97 -15.29
CA GLY A 123 21.45 5.12 -14.46
C GLY A 123 20.69 5.30 -13.16
N VAL A 124 19.84 4.34 -12.75
CA VAL A 124 19.13 4.40 -11.46
C VAL A 124 20.08 4.08 -10.31
N SER A 125 20.11 4.97 -9.32
CA SER A 125 20.83 4.82 -8.06
C SER A 125 19.96 4.11 -7.03
N PRO A 126 20.53 3.20 -6.21
CA PRO A 126 19.85 2.64 -5.04
C PRO A 126 19.46 3.71 -4.02
N GLY A 127 18.26 3.59 -3.45
CA GLY A 127 17.80 4.41 -2.32
C GLY A 127 18.44 4.03 -0.99
N GLU A 128 18.27 4.88 0.02
CA GLU A 128 18.73 4.62 1.39
C GLU A 128 17.91 3.51 2.05
N ILE A 129 18.52 2.73 2.94
CA ILE A 129 17.89 1.53 3.54
C ILE A 129 16.91 1.83 4.69
N ASP A 130 16.95 3.03 5.26
CA ASP A 130 16.21 3.42 6.48
C ASP A 130 15.04 4.39 6.22
N GLN A 131 14.57 4.44 4.97
CA GLN A 131 13.49 5.31 4.52
C GLN A 131 12.18 5.06 5.27
N ARG A 132 11.65 6.09 5.92
CA ARG A 132 10.48 6.01 6.81
C ARG A 132 9.16 6.04 6.06
N SER A 133 8.10 5.65 6.75
CA SER A 133 6.72 5.82 6.28
C SER A 133 6.35 7.30 6.21
N VAL A 134 5.37 7.61 5.35
CA VAL A 134 4.90 8.97 5.11
C VAL A 134 3.65 9.23 5.95
N GLU A 135 3.67 10.32 6.72
CA GLU A 135 2.55 10.73 7.55
C GLU A 135 1.47 11.43 6.72
N THR A 136 0.22 11.04 6.93
CA THR A 136 -0.97 11.59 6.26
C THR A 136 -2.09 11.84 7.25
N GLU A 137 -3.15 12.51 6.83
CA GLU A 137 -4.34 12.74 7.68
C GLU A 137 -5.03 11.45 8.11
N PHE A 138 -4.78 10.33 7.41
CA PHE A 138 -5.31 9.02 7.74
C PHE A 138 -4.22 8.04 8.22
N GLY A 139 -3.20 8.58 8.90
CA GLY A 139 -2.11 7.79 9.49
C GLY A 139 -0.93 7.59 8.55
N LYS A 140 0.00 6.73 8.97
CA LYS A 140 1.24 6.47 8.23
C LYS A 140 1.02 5.49 7.08
N ILE A 141 1.59 5.82 5.92
CA ILE A 141 1.59 5.00 4.71
C ILE A 141 3.03 4.54 4.44
N GLY A 142 3.22 3.24 4.32
CA GLY A 142 4.48 2.66 3.88
C GLY A 142 4.58 2.61 2.35
N CYS A 143 5.80 2.55 1.85
CA CYS A 143 6.09 2.56 0.41
C CYS A 143 7.02 1.39 0.06
N GLN A 144 6.74 0.74 -1.08
CA GLN A 144 7.57 -0.32 -1.65
C GLN A 144 7.51 -0.26 -3.18
N ILE A 145 8.64 -0.50 -3.85
CA ILE A 145 8.72 -0.44 -5.32
C ILE A 145 9.19 -1.77 -5.90
N CYS A 146 8.32 -2.41 -6.67
CA CYS A 146 8.57 -3.62 -7.46
C CYS A 146 9.53 -4.64 -6.85
N PHE A 147 10.81 -4.58 -7.20
CA PHE A 147 11.82 -5.56 -6.85
C PHE A 147 12.08 -5.62 -5.34
N ASP A 148 11.79 -4.54 -4.61
CA ASP A 148 11.81 -4.52 -3.14
C ASP A 148 10.89 -5.58 -2.49
N ALA A 149 9.93 -6.15 -3.23
CA ALA A 149 9.10 -7.26 -2.79
C ALA A 149 9.87 -8.50 -2.31
N ASN A 150 11.14 -8.64 -2.71
CA ASN A 150 11.98 -9.78 -2.32
C ASN A 150 12.69 -9.59 -0.97
N TRP A 151 12.65 -8.40 -0.36
CA TRP A 151 13.32 -8.11 0.91
C TRP A 151 12.33 -7.74 2.02
N TYR A 152 11.79 -8.77 2.68
CA TYR A 152 10.70 -8.64 3.66
C TYR A 152 11.02 -7.75 4.88
N SER A 153 12.29 -7.60 5.25
CA SER A 153 12.72 -6.74 6.35
C SER A 153 12.30 -5.27 6.15
N TYR A 154 12.29 -4.78 4.90
CA TYR A 154 11.90 -3.39 4.64
C TYR A 154 10.39 -3.18 4.70
N TRP A 155 9.60 -4.20 4.35
CA TRP A 155 8.15 -4.19 4.55
C TRP A 155 7.83 -4.17 6.05
N ARG A 156 8.52 -5.02 6.82
CA ARG A 156 8.42 -5.05 8.28
C ARG A 156 8.80 -3.72 8.90
N TYR A 157 9.88 -3.09 8.43
CA TYR A 157 10.33 -1.78 8.91
C TYR A 157 9.27 -0.69 8.73
N GLN A 158 8.62 -0.60 7.55
CA GLN A 158 7.51 0.35 7.33
C GLN A 158 6.36 0.13 8.33
N VAL A 159 6.04 -1.14 8.58
CA VAL A 159 4.97 -1.54 9.50
C VAL A 159 5.31 -1.22 10.96
N ASP A 160 6.56 -1.46 11.36
CA ASP A 160 7.06 -1.14 12.71
C ASP A 160 7.19 0.37 12.92
N ASP A 161 7.44 1.15 11.86
CA ASP A 161 7.34 2.62 11.87
C ASP A 161 5.88 3.13 11.95
N GLY A 162 4.89 2.24 11.86
CA GLY A 162 3.48 2.54 12.12
C GLY A 162 2.58 2.46 10.89
N ALA A 163 3.09 2.06 9.72
CA ALA A 163 2.26 1.91 8.55
C ALA A 163 1.17 0.85 8.75
N ARG A 164 -0.08 1.21 8.41
CA ARG A 164 -1.24 0.30 8.32
C ARG A 164 -1.60 -0.05 6.88
N LEU A 165 -1.06 0.72 5.95
CA LEU A 165 -1.21 0.59 4.52
C LEU A 165 0.17 0.69 3.87
N ILE A 166 0.48 -0.18 2.91
CA ILE A 166 1.65 -0.06 2.05
C ILE A 166 1.21 0.12 0.60
N ILE A 167 1.74 1.15 -0.05
CA ILE A 167 1.61 1.32 -1.50
C ILE A 167 2.75 0.56 -2.18
N PHE A 168 2.37 -0.41 -3.00
CA PHE A 168 3.27 -1.19 -3.84
C PHE A 168 3.13 -0.73 -5.29
N SER A 169 4.03 0.15 -5.72
CA SER A 169 4.08 0.66 -7.09
C SER A 169 5.05 -0.22 -7.91
N SER A 170 4.59 -0.84 -9.00
CA SER A 170 5.39 -1.89 -9.64
C SER A 170 5.16 -2.08 -11.15
N ALA A 171 6.19 -2.51 -11.88
CA ALA A 171 6.02 -3.00 -13.24
C ALA A 171 5.38 -4.42 -13.28
N TYR A 172 5.53 -5.20 -12.20
CA TYR A 172 5.04 -6.57 -12.08
C TYR A 172 3.92 -6.73 -11.05
N PRO A 173 3.01 -7.71 -11.21
CA PRO A 173 1.87 -7.91 -10.29
C PRO A 173 2.19 -8.26 -8.84
N GLY A 174 3.39 -8.74 -8.51
CA GLY A 174 3.77 -9.21 -7.17
C GLY A 174 3.10 -10.53 -6.71
N GLY A 175 1.86 -10.80 -7.13
CA GLY A 175 1.19 -12.10 -6.93
C GLY A 175 1.14 -12.55 -5.47
N ARG A 176 1.43 -13.83 -5.22
CA ARG A 176 1.34 -14.45 -3.88
C ARG A 176 2.31 -13.87 -2.86
N ILE A 177 3.40 -13.23 -3.31
CA ILE A 177 4.35 -12.56 -2.41
C ILE A 177 3.60 -11.47 -1.62
N LEU A 178 2.79 -10.66 -2.30
CA LEU A 178 2.02 -9.60 -1.65
C LEU A 178 1.01 -10.16 -0.65
N ASN A 179 0.28 -11.23 -1.02
CA ASN A 179 -0.64 -11.91 -0.10
C ASN A 179 0.09 -12.39 1.18
N SER A 180 1.27 -12.98 1.01
CA SER A 180 2.09 -13.50 2.12
C SER A 180 2.59 -12.37 3.01
N ILE A 181 3.08 -11.28 2.44
CA ILE A 181 3.54 -10.10 3.20
C ILE A 181 2.39 -9.47 3.98
N SER A 182 1.23 -9.29 3.34
CA SER A 182 0.01 -8.78 3.98
C SER A 182 -0.34 -9.59 5.23
N MET A 183 -0.30 -10.92 5.11
CA MET A 183 -0.61 -11.85 6.19
C MET A 183 0.46 -11.82 7.30
N LEU A 184 1.74 -11.92 6.93
CA LEU A 184 2.85 -11.98 7.87
C LEU A 184 2.97 -10.70 8.71
N PHE A 185 2.65 -9.56 8.11
CA PHE A 185 2.78 -8.26 8.77
C PHE A 185 1.45 -7.60 9.09
N ASN A 186 0.32 -8.26 8.91
CA ASN A 186 -1.04 -7.72 9.11
C ASN A 186 -1.18 -6.27 8.64
N VAL A 187 -0.96 -6.04 7.35
CA VAL A 187 -0.97 -4.70 6.75
C VAL A 187 -1.78 -4.73 5.47
N PHE A 188 -2.50 -3.64 5.16
CA PHE A 188 -3.15 -3.51 3.86
C PHE A 188 -2.10 -3.22 2.78
N ILE A 189 -2.30 -3.75 1.57
CA ILE A 189 -1.42 -3.47 0.42
C ILE A 189 -2.25 -2.93 -0.74
N VAL A 190 -1.83 -1.79 -1.27
CA VAL A 190 -2.35 -1.22 -2.53
C VAL A 190 -1.35 -1.55 -3.63
N ALA A 191 -1.68 -2.54 -4.46
CA ALA A 191 -0.87 -2.88 -5.62
C ALA A 191 -1.29 -2.01 -6.80
N SER A 192 -0.35 -1.22 -7.34
CA SER A 192 -0.53 -0.44 -8.57
C SER A 192 0.52 -0.86 -9.58
N VAL A 193 0.08 -1.53 -10.65
CA VAL A 193 0.97 -2.28 -11.54
C VAL A 193 0.73 -2.01 -13.04
N TRP A 194 1.70 -2.33 -13.90
CA TRP A 194 1.56 -2.06 -15.34
C TRP A 194 0.50 -2.93 -16.03
N ARG A 195 0.40 -4.20 -15.62
CA ARG A 195 -0.50 -5.22 -16.18
C ARG A 195 -1.87 -5.17 -15.50
N LEU A 196 -2.86 -5.87 -16.04
CA LEU A 196 -4.24 -5.95 -15.49
C LEU A 196 -4.35 -6.75 -14.17
N LYS A 197 -3.61 -6.34 -13.13
CA LYS A 197 -3.58 -6.98 -11.80
C LYS A 197 -3.33 -5.99 -10.65
N SER A 198 -3.64 -4.71 -10.84
CA SER A 198 -3.68 -3.75 -9.73
C SER A 198 -4.85 -4.11 -8.80
N GLY A 199 -4.76 -3.75 -7.53
CA GLY A 199 -5.84 -4.02 -6.59
C GLY A 199 -5.48 -3.74 -5.15
N ILE A 200 -6.38 -4.14 -4.24
CA ILE A 200 -6.24 -3.94 -2.80
C ILE A 200 -6.27 -5.31 -2.11
N ILE A 201 -5.31 -5.54 -1.22
CA ILE A 201 -5.20 -6.72 -0.38
C ILE A 201 -5.44 -6.29 1.07
N ASP A 202 -6.27 -7.04 1.80
CA ASP A 202 -6.53 -6.78 3.21
C ASP A 202 -5.37 -7.21 4.12
N ASN A 203 -5.47 -6.83 5.40
CA ASN A 203 -4.46 -7.16 6.42
C ASN A 203 -4.43 -8.64 6.85
N VAL A 204 -5.13 -9.52 6.12
CA VAL A 204 -5.07 -10.97 6.23
C VAL A 204 -4.80 -11.62 4.86
N GLY A 205 -4.24 -10.87 3.92
CA GLY A 205 -3.74 -11.44 2.67
C GLY A 205 -4.81 -11.85 1.66
N ARG A 206 -6.08 -11.46 1.83
CA ARG A 206 -7.14 -11.69 0.85
C ARG A 206 -7.26 -10.48 -0.09
N TRP A 207 -7.36 -10.76 -1.39
CA TRP A 207 -7.66 -9.72 -2.39
C TRP A 207 -9.10 -9.25 -2.20
N ARG A 208 -9.29 -7.96 -1.92
CA ARG A 208 -10.61 -7.33 -1.81
C ARG A 208 -11.18 -6.98 -3.17
N ILE A 209 -10.33 -6.39 -4.03
CA ILE A 209 -10.69 -5.99 -5.39
C ILE A 209 -9.46 -5.98 -6.30
N LYS A 210 -9.67 -6.24 -7.59
CA LYS A 210 -8.63 -6.25 -8.64
C LYS A 210 -9.13 -5.66 -9.94
N THR A 211 -8.25 -4.97 -10.67
CA THR A 211 -8.46 -4.58 -12.07
C THR A 211 -8.57 -5.82 -12.96
N ASP A 212 -9.28 -5.68 -14.05
CA ASP A 212 -9.45 -6.71 -15.07
C ASP A 212 -9.61 -6.06 -16.45
N ARG A 213 -10.06 -6.84 -17.45
CA ARG A 213 -10.25 -6.34 -18.81
C ARG A 213 -11.36 -5.29 -18.94
N PHE A 214 -12.26 -5.19 -17.97
CA PHE A 214 -13.36 -4.23 -17.94
C PHE A 214 -12.99 -2.94 -17.20
N SER A 215 -12.23 -3.04 -16.11
CA SER A 215 -11.84 -1.88 -15.31
C SER A 215 -10.32 -1.82 -15.08
N TYR A 216 -9.68 -0.78 -15.63
CA TYR A 216 -8.23 -0.54 -15.48
C TYR A 216 -7.88 0.20 -14.20
N TRP A 217 -8.88 0.66 -13.47
CA TRP A 217 -8.74 1.19 -12.12
C TRP A 217 -9.78 0.52 -11.24
N VAL A 218 -9.48 0.41 -9.95
CA VAL A 218 -10.44 -0.08 -8.95
C VAL A 218 -10.31 0.75 -7.70
N TRP A 219 -11.35 0.75 -6.89
CA TRP A 219 -11.36 1.41 -5.61
C TRP A 219 -12.09 0.55 -4.58
N ASP A 220 -11.78 0.80 -3.31
CA ASP A 220 -12.51 0.25 -2.19
C ASP A 220 -12.49 1.24 -1.03
N ARG A 221 -13.43 1.09 -0.09
CA ARG A 221 -13.38 1.76 1.20
C ARG A 221 -12.92 0.75 2.24
N ILE A 222 -11.77 1.01 2.86
CA ILE A 222 -11.20 0.14 3.89
C ILE A 222 -11.17 0.84 5.24
N GLU A 223 -11.25 0.04 6.30
CA GLU A 223 -11.05 0.45 7.68
C GLU A 223 -9.60 0.08 8.09
N LEU A 224 -8.73 1.09 8.21
CA LEU A 224 -7.31 0.89 8.52
C LEU A 224 -7.08 0.39 9.95
N ASP A 225 -8.05 0.58 10.83
CA ASP A 225 -8.05 0.09 12.20
C ASP A 225 -8.72 -1.29 12.32
N THR A 226 -8.82 -2.08 11.25
CA THR A 226 -9.24 -3.48 11.36
C THR A 226 -8.19 -4.28 12.14
N GLY A 227 -8.61 -4.87 13.26
CA GLY A 227 -7.74 -5.65 14.13
C GLY A 227 -7.66 -7.10 13.67
N VAL A 228 -6.48 -7.71 13.81
CA VAL A 228 -6.25 -9.15 13.58
C VAL A 228 -5.87 -9.81 14.90
N PHE A 229 -6.53 -10.92 15.21
CA PHE A 229 -6.42 -11.61 16.51
C PHE A 229 -6.29 -13.12 16.28
N HIS A 230 -5.57 -13.79 17.17
CA HIS A 230 -5.50 -15.25 17.19
C HIS A 230 -6.60 -15.81 18.10
N TRP A 231 -7.13 -17.00 17.76
CA TRP A 231 -8.19 -17.68 18.53
C TRP A 231 -7.76 -18.09 19.95
N ASP A 232 -6.49 -18.49 20.13
CA ASP A 232 -5.99 -18.88 21.44
C ASP A 232 -6.21 -17.80 22.51
N PHE A 233 -6.78 -18.22 23.64
CA PHE A 233 -7.11 -17.40 24.81
C PHE A 233 -8.23 -16.37 24.57
N GLN A 234 -8.96 -16.46 23.46
CA GLN A 234 -9.92 -15.44 23.01
C GLN A 234 -11.16 -16.03 22.32
N GLN A 235 -11.47 -17.32 22.52
CA GLN A 235 -12.47 -18.07 21.75
C GLN A 235 -13.92 -17.58 21.94
N ASP A 236 -14.23 -17.08 23.11
CA ASP A 236 -15.53 -16.54 23.52
C ASP A 236 -15.74 -15.09 23.06
N LYS A 237 -14.66 -14.31 22.98
CA LYS A 237 -14.71 -12.86 22.78
C LYS A 237 -15.44 -12.40 21.51
N PRO A 238 -15.29 -13.02 20.33
CA PRO A 238 -16.00 -12.58 19.14
C PRO A 238 -17.52 -12.55 19.32
N LEU A 239 -18.09 -13.56 19.98
CA LEU A 239 -19.53 -13.62 20.24
C LEU A 239 -19.96 -12.55 21.27
N GLU A 240 -19.14 -12.28 22.28
CA GLU A 240 -19.43 -11.23 23.27
C GLU A 240 -19.38 -9.83 22.66
N ILE A 241 -18.36 -9.56 21.82
CA ILE A 241 -18.23 -8.33 21.04
C ILE A 241 -19.46 -8.15 20.14
N TRP A 242 -19.87 -9.20 19.42
CA TRP A 242 -21.05 -9.15 18.57
C TRP A 242 -22.34 -8.91 19.36
N LYS A 243 -22.52 -9.57 20.52
CA LYS A 243 -23.69 -9.33 21.38
C LYS A 243 -23.78 -7.89 21.88
N LYS A 244 -22.63 -7.24 22.12
CA LYS A 244 -22.59 -5.85 22.59
C LYS A 244 -22.77 -4.85 21.46
N TYR A 245 -22.04 -5.01 20.37
CA TYR A 245 -21.93 -4.00 19.31
C TYR A 245 -22.82 -4.27 18.09
N GLY A 246 -23.32 -5.49 17.93
CA GLY A 246 -24.24 -5.87 16.87
C GLY A 246 -23.68 -5.60 15.48
N ASP A 247 -24.47 -4.89 14.66
CA ASP A 247 -24.18 -4.51 13.29
C ASP A 247 -23.16 -3.36 13.17
N LYS A 248 -22.72 -2.77 14.28
CA LYS A 248 -21.70 -1.72 14.28
C LYS A 248 -20.27 -2.23 14.16
N VAL A 249 -20.07 -3.54 14.21
CA VAL A 249 -18.78 -4.20 14.01
C VAL A 249 -18.92 -5.35 13.03
N LYS A 250 -17.89 -5.59 12.22
CA LYS A 250 -17.77 -6.78 11.40
C LYS A 250 -16.73 -7.69 12.02
N ILE A 251 -17.09 -8.96 12.18
CA ILE A 251 -16.19 -10.01 12.64
C ILE A 251 -16.12 -11.06 11.54
N GLU A 252 -14.91 -11.36 11.07
CA GLU A 252 -14.67 -12.46 10.12
C GLU A 252 -13.70 -13.47 10.72
N SER A 253 -14.03 -14.75 10.59
CA SER A 253 -13.18 -15.88 11.01
C SER A 253 -12.34 -16.37 9.84
N PHE A 254 -11.10 -16.76 10.13
CA PHE A 254 -10.13 -17.37 9.23
C PHE A 254 -9.59 -18.63 9.91
N GLU A 255 -10.33 -19.74 9.78
CA GLU A 255 -10.09 -20.96 10.57
C GLU A 255 -8.76 -21.63 10.23
N ASP A 256 -8.37 -21.66 8.96
CA ASP A 256 -7.13 -22.30 8.50
C ASP A 256 -5.89 -21.65 9.13
N GLU A 257 -5.92 -20.33 9.34
CA GLU A 257 -4.86 -19.56 9.99
C GLU A 257 -5.03 -19.44 11.51
N ALA A 258 -6.12 -19.96 12.07
CA ALA A 258 -6.53 -19.74 13.44
C ALA A 258 -6.63 -18.24 13.83
N LEU A 259 -7.13 -17.42 12.91
CA LEU A 259 -7.30 -15.98 13.11
C LEU A 259 -8.78 -15.56 13.07
N PHE A 260 -9.06 -14.40 13.64
CA PHE A 260 -10.27 -13.63 13.38
C PHE A 260 -9.95 -12.14 13.29
N THR A 261 -10.84 -11.40 12.65
CA THR A 261 -10.74 -9.94 12.53
C THR A 261 -11.88 -9.26 13.26
N VAL A 262 -11.63 -8.03 13.72
CA VAL A 262 -12.66 -7.12 14.24
C VAL A 262 -12.50 -5.79 13.53
N GLU A 263 -13.51 -5.39 12.76
CA GLU A 263 -13.55 -4.16 11.97
C GLU A 263 -14.70 -3.28 12.49
N PRO A 264 -14.40 -2.08 13.03
CA PRO A 264 -15.42 -1.09 13.36
C PRO A 264 -16.13 -0.59 12.08
N LEU A 265 -17.46 -0.65 12.05
CA LEU A 265 -18.26 -0.19 10.91
C LEU A 265 -18.85 1.20 11.10
N THR A 266 -18.61 1.85 12.24
CA THR A 266 -19.18 3.16 12.60
C THR A 266 -18.11 4.06 13.22
N GLU A 267 -18.26 5.39 13.09
CA GLU A 267 -17.26 6.34 13.57
C GLU A 267 -17.25 6.51 15.09
N ASP A 268 -18.34 6.15 15.77
CA ASP A 268 -18.47 6.18 17.24
C ASP A 268 -17.74 5.03 17.95
N ILE A 269 -17.27 4.02 17.21
CA ILE A 269 -16.57 2.87 17.75
C ILE A 269 -15.13 2.86 17.28
N ARG A 270 -14.20 2.80 18.24
CA ARG A 270 -12.77 2.61 17.96
C ARG A 270 -12.36 1.20 18.34
N LEU A 271 -11.51 0.59 17.50
CA LEU A 271 -10.96 -0.73 17.80
C LEU A 271 -10.25 -0.76 19.16
N GLU A 272 -9.52 0.30 19.51
CA GLU A 272 -8.81 0.40 20.79
C GLU A 272 -9.72 0.25 22.02
N ASP A 273 -10.96 0.76 21.93
CA ASP A 273 -11.92 0.67 23.02
C ASP A 273 -12.45 -0.76 23.14
N ILE A 274 -12.70 -1.44 22.01
CA ILE A 274 -13.03 -2.88 21.98
C ILE A 274 -11.88 -3.70 22.56
N ILE A 275 -10.64 -3.41 22.16
CA ILE A 275 -9.45 -4.12 22.65
C ILE A 275 -9.34 -4.00 24.16
N LYS A 276 -9.47 -2.79 24.72
CA LYS A 276 -9.40 -2.58 26.17
C LYS A 276 -10.54 -3.26 26.91
N GLU A 277 -11.76 -3.14 26.39
CA GLU A 277 -12.94 -3.67 27.05
C GLU A 277 -12.95 -5.20 27.13
N PHE A 278 -12.63 -5.87 26.02
CA PHE A 278 -12.61 -7.34 25.93
C PHE A 278 -11.22 -7.92 26.21
N ASN A 279 -10.30 -7.08 26.69
CA ASN A 279 -8.90 -7.42 26.96
C ASN A 279 -8.27 -8.21 25.78
N LEU A 280 -8.54 -7.78 24.54
CA LEU A 280 -8.05 -8.46 23.36
C LEU A 280 -6.53 -8.35 23.24
N ILE A 281 -5.91 -9.39 22.71
CA ILE A 281 -4.48 -9.45 22.42
C ILE A 281 -4.35 -9.54 20.91
N THR A 282 -3.79 -8.50 20.30
CA THR A 282 -3.55 -8.48 18.85
C THR A 282 -2.69 -9.67 18.44
N TYR A 283 -2.79 -10.12 17.18
CA TYR A 283 -1.98 -11.24 16.71
C TYR A 283 -0.47 -10.98 16.88
N ARG A 284 -0.01 -9.75 16.65
CA ARG A 284 1.40 -9.38 16.87
C ARG A 284 1.80 -9.50 18.34
N ASP A 285 1.01 -8.95 19.25
CA ASP A 285 1.29 -9.04 20.70
C ASP A 285 1.23 -10.49 21.19
N TYR A 286 0.34 -11.31 20.62
CA TYR A 286 0.26 -12.73 20.88
C TYR A 286 1.57 -13.44 20.53
N ILE A 287 2.09 -13.21 19.31
CA ILE A 287 3.36 -13.80 18.85
C ILE A 287 4.54 -13.32 19.71
N THR A 288 4.66 -12.02 20.00
CA THR A 288 5.72 -11.48 20.86
C THR A 288 5.68 -12.08 22.27
N ARG A 289 4.48 -12.22 22.85
CA ARG A 289 4.29 -12.88 24.16
C ARG A 289 4.72 -14.34 24.11
N ALA A 290 4.36 -15.06 23.05
CA ALA A 290 4.71 -16.47 22.87
C ALA A 290 6.23 -16.66 22.75
N GLU A 291 6.89 -15.86 21.92
CA GLU A 291 8.34 -15.87 21.73
C GLU A 291 9.09 -15.65 23.05
N LYS A 292 8.72 -14.61 23.81
CA LYS A 292 9.31 -14.33 25.12
C LYS A 292 9.24 -15.54 26.07
N ARG A 293 8.08 -16.20 26.14
CA ARG A 293 7.88 -17.38 27.00
C ARG A 293 8.72 -18.57 26.55
N GLN A 294 8.87 -18.76 25.24
CA GLN A 294 9.73 -19.80 24.69
C GLN A 294 11.21 -19.54 25.04
N ASP A 295 11.67 -18.30 24.93
CA ASP A 295 13.05 -17.91 25.27
C ASP A 295 13.36 -18.06 26.75
N GLU A 296 12.45 -17.65 27.63
CA GLU A 296 12.55 -17.91 29.07
C GLU A 296 12.72 -19.42 29.35
N ARG A 297 11.94 -20.25 28.65
CA ARG A 297 12.02 -21.71 28.80
C ARG A 297 13.34 -22.28 28.28
N ARG A 298 13.88 -21.75 27.18
CA ARG A 298 15.20 -22.13 26.65
C ARG A 298 16.33 -21.81 27.64
N LYS A 299 16.27 -20.64 28.30
CA LYS A 299 17.26 -20.20 29.31
C LYS A 299 17.17 -20.97 30.63
N SER A 300 16.04 -21.61 30.91
CA SER A 300 15.82 -22.40 32.13
C SER A 300 16.34 -23.84 32.08
N LYS A 301 17.05 -24.22 31.01
CA LYS A 301 17.74 -25.50 30.83
C LYS A 301 19.24 -25.30 30.87
#